data_AF-A0A168M193-F1
#
_entry.id   AF-A0A168M193-F1
#
_cell.length_a   1.000
_cell.length_b   1.000
_cell.length_c   1.000
_cell.angle_alpha   90.00
_cell.angle_beta   90.00
_cell.angle_gamma   90.00
#
_symmetry.space_group_name_H-M   'P 1'
#
loop_
_entity.id
_entity.type
_entity.pdbx_description
1 polymer ?
#
loop_
_entity_poly.entity_id
_entity_poly.type
_entity_poly.pdbx_seq_one_letter_code
_entity_poly.pdbx_strand_id
1 'polypeptide(L)'
;MNSQVAIKQSYLNNAASDLSPDQIRNLAESLLRLADCIDQDWQGPEIKSIFRWPNELSKIEKNALNLAEKARQTYERRRLRNKSLPSSLLGEPAWDMLLELFMQYAGGAKVSTTSLCIASGCPPTTALRYVGLMENEGLLKRTPAETDKRLVFVELTDAGVIAIGRYLERL
;
A
#
# COMPACT_ATOMS: atom_id res chain seq x y z
N MET A 1 -39.11 0.21 10.96
CA MET A 1 -38.56 -0.28 9.67
C MET A 1 -37.17 -0.85 9.92
N ASN A 2 -36.94 -2.09 9.49
CA ASN A 2 -35.93 -3.02 10.00
C ASN A 2 -34.48 -2.64 9.68
N SER A 3 -33.67 -2.45 10.73
CA SER A 3 -32.22 -2.18 10.69
C SER A 3 -31.43 -3.14 9.77
N GLN A 4 -31.81 -4.43 9.70
CA GLN A 4 -31.17 -5.42 8.82
C GLN A 4 -31.34 -5.13 7.31
N VAL A 5 -32.45 -4.52 6.90
CA VAL A 5 -32.69 -4.20 5.48
C VAL A 5 -31.82 -3.02 5.05
N ALA A 6 -31.64 -2.04 5.93
CA ALA A 6 -30.76 -0.89 5.69
C ALA A 6 -29.28 -1.32 5.57
N ILE A 7 -28.85 -2.27 6.40
CA ILE A 7 -27.50 -2.85 6.36
C ILE A 7 -27.26 -3.56 5.01
N LYS A 8 -28.19 -4.42 4.57
CA LYS A 8 -28.09 -5.11 3.27
C LYS A 8 -27.98 -4.15 2.09
N GLN A 9 -28.83 -3.12 2.07
CA GLN A 9 -28.83 -2.14 0.98
C GLN A 9 -27.52 -1.33 0.94
N SER A 10 -26.93 -1.02 2.10
CA SER A 10 -25.64 -0.33 2.19
C SER A 10 -24.51 -1.12 1.54
N TYR A 11 -24.45 -2.45 1.72
CA TYR A 11 -23.44 -3.29 1.08
C TYR A 11 -23.57 -3.30 -0.44
N LEU A 12 -24.80 -3.38 -0.96
CA LEU A 12 -25.05 -3.35 -2.40
C LEU A 12 -24.66 -2.01 -3.03
N ASN A 13 -24.94 -0.91 -2.34
CA ASN A 13 -24.59 0.43 -2.83
C ASN A 13 -23.07 0.62 -2.87
N ASN A 14 -22.35 0.17 -1.83
CA ASN A 14 -20.88 0.24 -1.80
C ASN A 14 -20.25 -0.63 -2.90
N ALA A 15 -20.78 -1.85 -3.10
CA ALA A 15 -20.34 -2.71 -4.19
C ALA A 15 -20.56 -2.04 -5.56
N ALA A 16 -21.71 -1.41 -5.79
CA ALA A 16 -22.02 -0.73 -7.04
C ALA A 16 -21.18 0.53 -7.30
N SER A 17 -20.67 1.21 -6.26
CA SER A 17 -19.76 2.35 -6.43
C SER A 17 -18.34 1.95 -6.77
N ASP A 18 -17.89 0.78 -6.33
CA ASP A 18 -16.49 0.34 -6.46
C ASP A 18 -16.23 -0.63 -7.62
N LEU A 19 -17.27 -1.30 -8.13
CA LEU A 19 -17.17 -2.37 -9.12
C LEU A 19 -17.74 -1.98 -10.49
N SER A 20 -17.04 -2.35 -11.56
CA SER A 20 -17.64 -2.33 -12.90
C SER A 20 -18.72 -3.42 -13.06
N PRO A 21 -19.66 -3.29 -14.01
CA PRO A 21 -20.67 -4.31 -14.25
C PRO A 21 -20.11 -5.73 -14.47
N ASP A 22 -18.98 -5.87 -15.16
CA ASP A 22 -18.35 -7.17 -15.39
C ASP A 22 -17.70 -7.74 -14.12
N GLN A 23 -17.15 -6.89 -13.26
CA GLN A 23 -16.66 -7.32 -11.95
C GLN A 23 -17.81 -7.78 -11.05
N ILE A 24 -18.96 -7.11 -11.07
CA ILE A 24 -20.15 -7.54 -10.32
C ILE A 24 -20.61 -8.93 -10.81
N ARG A 25 -20.62 -9.17 -12.12
CA ARG A 25 -20.98 -10.48 -12.69
C ARG A 25 -20.01 -11.58 -12.24
N ASN A 26 -18.70 -11.35 -12.31
CA ASN A 26 -17.69 -12.32 -11.88
C ASN A 26 -17.75 -12.62 -10.37
N LEU A 27 -18.04 -11.61 -9.55
CA LEU A 27 -18.27 -11.77 -8.12
C LEU A 27 -19.54 -12.61 -7.87
N ALA A 28 -20.63 -12.31 -8.59
CA ALA A 28 -21.88 -13.06 -8.48
C ALA A 28 -21.69 -14.53 -8.85
N GLU A 29 -20.96 -14.84 -9.92
CA GLU A 29 -20.63 -16.22 -10.30
C GLU A 29 -19.82 -16.94 -9.20
N SER A 30 -18.87 -16.25 -8.58
CA SER A 30 -18.07 -16.82 -7.49
C SER A 30 -18.91 -17.08 -6.23
N LEU A 31 -19.84 -16.16 -5.91
CA LEU A 31 -20.77 -16.31 -4.78
C LEU A 31 -21.79 -17.42 -5.02
N LEU A 32 -22.29 -17.56 -6.25
CA LEU A 32 -23.21 -18.66 -6.61
C LEU A 32 -22.51 -20.01 -6.48
N ARG A 33 -21.28 -20.14 -6.99
CA ARG A 33 -20.48 -21.37 -6.80
C ARG A 33 -20.25 -21.70 -5.33
N LEU A 34 -19.96 -20.69 -4.51
CA LEU A 34 -19.83 -20.87 -3.05
C LEU A 34 -21.15 -21.37 -2.44
N ALA A 35 -22.29 -20.78 -2.82
CA ALA A 35 -23.60 -21.20 -2.35
C ALA A 35 -23.92 -22.64 -2.74
N ASP A 36 -23.68 -23.01 -4.01
CA ASP A 36 -23.85 -24.38 -4.50
C ASP A 36 -22.98 -25.38 -3.72
N CYS A 37 -21.76 -25.00 -3.35
CA CYS A 37 -20.90 -25.83 -2.49
C CYS A 37 -21.45 -25.99 -1.08
N ILE A 38 -21.99 -24.93 -0.48
CA ILE A 38 -22.60 -24.96 0.86
C ILE A 38 -23.82 -25.89 0.87
N ASP A 39 -24.68 -25.80 -0.14
CA ASP A 39 -25.86 -26.66 -0.28
C ASP A 39 -25.50 -28.15 -0.47
N GLN A 40 -24.29 -28.45 -0.92
CA GLN A 40 -23.78 -29.81 -1.14
C GLN A 40 -23.02 -30.38 0.06
N ASP A 41 -23.10 -29.77 1.25
CA ASP A 41 -22.37 -30.18 2.47
C ASP A 41 -20.85 -30.31 2.25
N TRP A 42 -20.30 -29.54 1.31
CA TRP A 42 -18.90 -29.65 0.93
C TRP A 42 -17.97 -29.10 2.02
N GLN A 43 -17.19 -29.98 2.65
CA GLN A 43 -16.14 -29.64 3.61
C GLN A 43 -14.75 -29.91 3.00
N GLY A 44 -14.22 -28.99 2.18
CA GLY A 44 -12.90 -29.17 1.55
C GLY A 44 -12.23 -27.87 1.09
N PRO A 45 -10.88 -27.81 1.10
CA PRO A 45 -10.14 -26.58 1.38
C PRO A 45 -9.93 -25.68 0.15
N GLU A 46 -10.01 -24.37 0.40
CA GLU A 46 -9.63 -23.28 -0.52
C GLU A 46 -10.44 -23.14 -1.82
N ILE A 47 -11.61 -22.51 -1.74
CA ILE A 47 -12.14 -21.76 -2.88
C ILE A 47 -11.15 -20.61 -3.17
N LYS A 48 -10.27 -20.81 -4.14
CA LYS A 48 -9.42 -19.73 -4.67
C LYS A 48 -10.30 -18.79 -5.47
N SER A 49 -10.62 -17.64 -4.86
CA SER A 49 -11.31 -16.55 -5.55
C SER A 49 -10.54 -16.16 -6.81
N ILE A 50 -11.10 -16.46 -7.98
CA ILE A 50 -10.63 -15.94 -9.28
C ILE A 50 -10.95 -14.43 -9.38
N PHE A 51 -11.88 -13.97 -8.54
CA PHE A 51 -12.29 -12.58 -8.45
C PHE A 51 -11.20 -11.73 -7.77
N ARG A 52 -10.50 -10.92 -8.59
CA ARG A 52 -9.59 -9.87 -8.12
C ARG A 52 -10.44 -8.63 -7.85
N TRP A 53 -10.87 -8.46 -6.60
CA TRP A 53 -11.58 -7.28 -6.12
C TRP A 53 -10.90 -6.00 -6.65
N PRO A 54 -11.65 -4.95 -7.05
CA PRO A 54 -11.08 -3.62 -7.20
C PRO A 54 -10.61 -3.18 -5.82
N ASN A 55 -9.39 -3.57 -5.50
CA ASN A 55 -8.75 -3.19 -4.26
C ASN A 55 -8.28 -1.74 -4.44
N GLU A 56 -8.34 -0.97 -3.36
CA GLU A 56 -7.82 0.40 -3.30
C GLU A 56 -6.40 0.50 -3.87
N LEU A 57 -5.61 -0.56 -3.71
CA LEU A 57 -4.31 -0.72 -4.36
C LEU A 57 -4.36 -0.48 -5.87
N SER A 58 -5.32 -1.08 -6.58
CA SER A 58 -5.45 -0.93 -8.04
C SER A 58 -5.91 0.48 -8.46
N LYS A 59 -6.60 1.21 -7.59
CA LYS A 59 -6.91 2.63 -7.83
C LYS A 59 -5.62 3.47 -7.73
N ILE A 60 -4.81 3.23 -6.69
CA ILE A 60 -3.51 3.88 -6.51
C ILE A 60 -2.55 3.53 -7.65
N GLU A 61 -2.45 2.25 -8.05
CA GLU A 61 -1.59 1.76 -9.13
C GLU A 61 -1.83 2.49 -10.45
N LYS A 62 -3.12 2.68 -10.83
CA LYS A 62 -3.49 3.40 -12.06
C LYS A 62 -2.99 4.84 -12.07
N ASN A 63 -2.89 5.47 -10.91
CA ASN A 63 -2.45 6.86 -10.74
C ASN A 63 -1.04 6.98 -10.15
N ALA A 64 -0.29 5.89 -10.04
CA ALA A 64 0.94 5.83 -9.25
C ALA A 64 2.00 6.84 -9.71
N LEU A 65 2.14 7.05 -11.02
CA LEU A 65 3.09 8.02 -11.57
C LEU A 65 2.74 9.48 -11.18
N ASN A 66 1.46 9.84 -11.22
CA ASN A 66 1.02 11.17 -10.80
C ASN A 66 1.22 11.37 -9.29
N LEU A 67 0.86 10.37 -8.50
CA LEU A 67 1.06 10.39 -7.05
C LEU A 67 2.55 10.42 -6.68
N ALA A 68 3.41 9.74 -7.42
CA ALA A 68 4.86 9.79 -7.22
C ALA A 68 5.43 11.20 -7.48
N GLU A 69 4.89 11.93 -8.46
CA GLU A 69 5.27 13.32 -8.67
C GLU A 69 4.86 14.21 -7.48
N LYS A 70 3.66 14.01 -6.92
CA LYS A 70 3.26 14.68 -5.67
C LYS A 70 4.15 14.29 -4.48
N ALA A 71 4.54 13.01 -4.40
CA ALA A 71 5.47 12.52 -3.38
C ALA A 71 6.83 13.21 -3.49
N ARG A 72 7.37 13.32 -4.71
CA ARG A 72 8.61 14.03 -5.01
C ARG A 72 8.54 15.49 -4.61
N GLN A 73 7.49 16.20 -4.98
CA GLN A 73 7.30 17.59 -4.59
C GLN A 73 7.21 17.76 -3.07
N THR A 74 6.53 16.84 -2.40
CA THR A 74 6.43 16.82 -0.93
C THR A 74 7.80 16.61 -0.29
N TYR A 75 8.56 15.63 -0.78
CA TYR A 75 9.92 15.34 -0.32
C TYR A 75 10.87 16.54 -0.51
N GLU A 76 10.88 17.14 -1.70
CA GLU A 76 11.71 18.30 -2.01
C GLU A 76 11.37 19.52 -1.14
N ARG A 77 10.08 19.82 -0.94
CA ARG A 77 9.64 20.90 -0.05
C ARG A 77 10.17 20.69 1.38
N ARG A 78 10.18 19.45 1.87
CA ARG A 78 10.72 19.13 3.19
C ARG A 78 12.23 19.29 3.24
N ARG A 79 12.95 18.84 2.21
CA ARG A 79 14.41 19.00 2.09
C ARG A 79 14.84 20.46 1.98
N LEU A 80 14.03 21.32 1.36
CA LEU A 80 14.27 22.76 1.35
C LEU A 80 14.26 23.37 2.76
N ARG A 81 13.37 22.90 3.65
CA ARG A 81 13.35 23.37 5.06
C ARG A 81 14.66 23.09 5.78
N ASN A 82 15.31 21.97 5.48
CA ASN A 82 16.61 21.60 6.08
C ASN A 82 17.77 22.48 5.61
N LYS A 83 17.60 23.28 4.54
CA LYS A 83 18.59 24.31 4.15
C LYS A 83 18.48 25.57 4.99
N SER A 84 17.31 25.82 5.56
CA SER A 84 17.02 27.03 6.35
C SER A 84 17.10 26.77 7.86
N LEU A 85 16.81 25.55 8.30
CA LEU A 85 16.75 25.17 9.71
C LEU A 85 17.48 23.85 9.96
N PRO A 86 18.05 23.64 11.17
CA PRO A 86 18.69 22.38 11.54
C PRO A 86 17.75 21.19 11.35
N SER A 87 18.23 20.13 10.71
CA SER A 87 17.45 18.90 10.44
C SER A 87 16.96 18.21 11.72
N SER A 88 17.66 18.39 12.84
CA SER A 88 17.27 17.86 14.15
C SER A 88 15.95 18.45 14.66
N LEU A 89 15.53 19.62 14.18
CA LEU A 89 14.29 20.28 14.60
C LEU A 89 13.08 19.91 13.74
N LEU A 90 13.30 19.49 12.49
CA LEU A 90 12.24 19.32 11.48
C LEU A 90 12.22 17.92 10.82
N GLY A 91 13.08 17.01 11.25
CA GLY A 91 13.21 15.69 10.66
C GLY A 91 11.98 14.82 10.91
N GLU A 92 11.44 14.21 9.85
CA GLU A 92 10.48 13.11 9.97
C GLU A 92 11.01 11.93 9.14
N PRO A 93 12.03 11.20 9.65
CA PRO A 93 12.79 10.24 8.86
C PRO A 93 11.92 9.12 8.26
N ALA A 94 10.93 8.65 9.03
CA ALA A 94 9.98 7.64 8.57
C ALA A 94 9.17 8.13 7.36
N TRP A 95 8.69 9.37 7.40
CA TRP A 95 7.92 9.95 6.30
C TRP A 95 8.76 10.13 5.04
N ASP A 96 9.98 10.62 5.19
CA ASP A 96 10.92 10.80 4.08
C ASP A 96 11.24 9.45 3.41
N MET A 97 11.41 8.37 4.19
CA MET A 97 11.56 7.00 3.68
C MET A 97 10.32 6.50 2.95
N LEU A 98 9.11 6.73 3.50
CA LEU A 98 7.86 6.29 2.89
C LEU A 98 7.62 6.97 1.53
N LEU A 99 7.94 8.26 1.43
CA LEU A 99 7.88 8.99 0.16
C LEU A 99 8.87 8.43 -0.86
N GLU A 100 10.11 8.15 -0.46
CA GLU A 100 11.12 7.53 -1.33
C GLU A 100 10.64 6.16 -1.84
N LEU A 101 10.19 5.29 -0.94
CA LEU A 101 9.70 3.97 -1.32
C LEU A 101 8.47 4.04 -2.24
N PHE A 102 7.59 5.02 -2.06
CA PHE A 102 6.44 5.22 -2.95
C PHE A 102 6.86 5.66 -4.35
N MET A 103 7.82 6.59 -4.47
CA MET A 103 8.37 6.99 -5.78
C MET A 103 9.00 5.80 -6.51
N GLN A 104 9.73 4.95 -5.79
CA GLN A 104 10.40 3.78 -6.34
C GLN A 104 9.40 2.67 -6.70
N TYR A 105 8.36 2.48 -5.89
CA TYR A 105 7.22 1.61 -6.20
C TYR A 105 6.55 2.01 -7.52
N ALA A 106 6.26 3.29 -7.72
CA ALA A 106 5.65 3.78 -8.97
C ALA A 106 6.55 3.55 -10.21
N GLY A 107 7.87 3.52 -10.01
CA GLY A 107 8.85 3.17 -11.04
C GLY A 107 9.13 1.67 -11.19
N GLY A 108 8.52 0.80 -10.38
CA GLY A 108 8.78 -0.64 -10.35
C GLY A 108 10.16 -1.02 -9.81
N ALA A 109 10.81 -0.13 -9.08
CA ALA A 109 12.16 -0.31 -8.54
C ALA A 109 12.13 -0.69 -7.05
N LYS A 110 13.13 -1.50 -6.65
CA LYS A 110 13.37 -1.85 -5.24
C LYS A 110 14.44 -0.93 -4.64
N VAL A 111 14.33 -0.65 -3.35
CA VAL A 111 15.28 0.24 -2.66
C VAL A 111 16.18 -0.58 -1.76
N SER A 112 17.50 -0.40 -1.84
CA SER A 112 18.40 -1.03 -0.88
C SER A 112 18.25 -0.40 0.50
N THR A 113 18.49 -1.17 1.56
CA THR A 113 18.46 -0.65 2.93
C THR A 113 19.42 0.53 3.10
N THR A 114 20.60 0.49 2.46
CA THR A 114 21.58 1.59 2.47
C THR A 114 21.02 2.86 1.81
N SER A 115 20.41 2.74 0.63
CA SER A 115 19.76 3.86 -0.06
C SER A 115 18.64 4.46 0.77
N LEU A 116 17.83 3.61 1.42
CA LEU A 116 16.74 4.05 2.28
C LEU A 116 17.24 4.81 3.51
N CYS A 117 18.35 4.37 4.11
CA CYS A 117 19.01 5.09 5.21
C CYS A 117 19.46 6.49 4.76
N ILE A 118 19.97 6.65 3.54
CA ILE A 118 20.31 7.98 2.99
C ILE A 118 19.06 8.85 2.84
N ALA A 119 17.98 8.29 2.28
CA ALA A 119 16.70 8.99 2.10
C ALA A 119 16.10 9.48 3.43
N SER A 120 16.37 8.81 4.54
CA SER A 120 15.91 9.22 5.87
C SER A 120 16.51 10.53 6.39
N GLY A 121 17.69 10.91 5.89
CA GLY A 121 18.44 12.07 6.40
C GLY A 121 18.94 11.97 7.84
N CYS A 122 18.87 10.79 8.48
CA CYS A 122 19.34 10.55 9.85
C CYS A 122 20.46 9.50 9.92
N PRO A 123 21.16 9.35 11.06
CA PRO A 123 22.22 8.33 11.21
C PRO A 123 21.72 6.91 10.91
N PRO A 124 22.54 6.01 10.33
CA PRO A 124 22.10 4.68 9.90
C PRO A 124 21.41 3.84 10.98
N THR A 125 21.90 3.86 12.22
CA THR A 125 21.29 3.10 13.33
C THR A 125 19.90 3.62 13.67
N THR A 126 19.68 4.93 13.60
CA THR A 126 18.38 5.57 13.77
C THR A 126 17.44 5.23 12.62
N ALA A 127 17.94 5.25 11.38
CA ALA A 127 17.19 4.88 10.20
C ALA A 127 16.69 3.42 10.30
N LEU A 128 17.59 2.48 10.62
CA LEU A 128 17.24 1.07 10.76
C LEU A 128 16.17 0.81 11.84
N ARG A 129 16.18 1.59 12.92
CA ARG A 129 15.14 1.56 13.96
C ARG A 129 13.77 1.96 13.37
N TYR A 130 13.71 3.02 12.58
CA TYR A 130 12.48 3.43 11.90
C TYR A 130 12.00 2.40 10.88
N VAL A 131 12.90 1.80 10.10
CA VAL A 131 12.53 0.71 9.19
C VAL A 131 11.91 -0.45 9.99
N GLY A 132 12.48 -0.81 11.13
CA GLY A 132 11.92 -1.86 12.00
C GLY A 132 10.55 -1.50 12.57
N LEU A 133 10.34 -0.26 12.99
CA LEU A 133 9.03 0.22 13.46
C LEU A 133 7.97 0.14 12.34
N MET A 134 8.28 0.66 11.15
CA MET A 134 7.33 0.64 10.03
C MET A 134 7.07 -0.77 9.48
N GLU A 135 8.04 -1.68 9.59
CA GLU A 135 7.87 -3.10 9.27
C GLU A 135 6.94 -3.80 10.29
N ASN A 136 7.07 -3.50 11.58
CA ASN A 136 6.16 -3.99 12.62
C ASN A 136 4.72 -3.47 12.44
N GLU A 137 4.56 -2.25 11.95
CA GLU A 137 3.25 -1.68 11.56
C GLU A 137 2.73 -2.22 10.22
N GLY A 138 3.47 -3.12 9.56
CA GLY A 138 3.07 -3.75 8.31
C GLY A 138 3.08 -2.83 7.09
N LEU A 139 3.76 -1.68 7.15
CA LEU A 139 3.86 -0.73 6.03
C LEU A 139 4.96 -1.10 5.04
N LEU A 140 6.01 -1.78 5.53
CA LEU A 140 7.19 -2.16 4.75
C LEU A 140 7.45 -3.65 4.85
N LYS A 141 8.18 -4.19 3.89
CA LYS A 141 8.78 -5.53 3.95
C LYS A 141 10.23 -5.49 3.50
N ARG A 142 11.07 -6.35 4.08
CA ARG A 142 12.46 -6.56 3.65
C ARG A 142 12.62 -7.90 2.95
N THR A 143 13.34 -7.89 1.84
CA THR A 143 13.66 -9.11 1.08
C THR A 143 15.16 -9.14 0.76
N PRO A 144 15.90 -10.20 1.14
CA PRO A 144 17.28 -10.36 0.71
C PRO A 144 17.34 -10.53 -0.82
N ALA A 145 18.36 -9.98 -1.47
CA ALA A 145 18.57 -10.19 -2.89
C ALA A 145 18.90 -11.66 -3.17
N GLU A 146 18.40 -12.19 -4.28
CA GLU A 146 18.65 -13.58 -4.69
C GLU A 146 20.13 -13.85 -4.98
N THR A 147 20.84 -12.84 -5.48
CA THR A 147 22.25 -12.92 -5.89
C THR A 147 23.24 -12.65 -4.75
N ASP A 148 22.86 -11.84 -3.76
CA ASP A 148 23.70 -11.50 -2.60
C ASP A 148 22.86 -11.26 -1.35
N LYS A 149 22.98 -12.16 -0.37
CA LYS A 149 22.25 -12.09 0.92
C LYS A 149 22.68 -10.90 1.79
N ARG A 150 23.80 -10.23 1.48
CA ARG A 150 24.23 -8.98 2.15
C ARG A 150 23.43 -7.78 1.65
N LEU A 151 22.88 -7.86 0.44
CA LEU A 151 22.00 -6.84 -0.10
C LEU A 151 20.56 -7.13 0.33
N VAL A 152 20.00 -6.21 1.11
CA VAL A 152 18.60 -6.29 1.55
C VAL A 152 17.82 -5.18 0.90
N PHE A 153 16.80 -5.55 0.13
CA PHE A 153 15.83 -4.65 -0.45
C PHE A 153 14.69 -4.38 0.52
N VAL A 154 14.17 -3.17 0.47
CA VAL A 154 13.01 -2.70 1.22
C VAL A 154 11.97 -2.21 0.23
N GLU A 155 10.73 -2.61 0.43
CA GLU A 155 9.58 -2.28 -0.42
C GLU A 155 8.38 -1.93 0.46
N LEU A 156 7.46 -1.11 -0.06
CA LEU A 156 6.15 -0.96 0.56
C LEU A 156 5.38 -2.28 0.47
N THR A 157 4.60 -2.57 1.51
CA THR A 157 3.50 -3.53 1.39
C THR A 157 2.32 -2.87 0.68
N ASP A 158 1.33 -3.66 0.28
CA ASP A 158 0.07 -3.16 -0.27
C ASP A 158 -0.59 -2.15 0.68
N ALA A 159 -0.55 -2.40 1.99
CA ALA A 159 -1.05 -1.49 3.02
C ALA A 159 -0.27 -0.16 3.04
N GLY A 160 1.06 -0.23 2.93
CA GLY A 160 1.92 0.95 2.83
C GLY A 160 1.62 1.78 1.57
N VAL A 161 1.48 1.13 0.41
CA VAL A 161 1.11 1.79 -0.85
C VAL A 161 -0.24 2.50 -0.72
N ILE A 162 -1.26 1.82 -0.18
CA ILE A 162 -2.59 2.41 0.00
C ILE A 162 -2.54 3.60 0.96
N ALA A 163 -1.84 3.49 2.08
CA ALA A 163 -1.77 4.54 3.09
C ALA A 163 -1.16 5.83 2.53
N ILE A 164 -0.01 5.71 1.86
CA ILE A 164 0.70 6.85 1.25
C ILE A 164 -0.08 7.38 0.05
N GLY A 165 -0.57 6.49 -0.81
CA GLY A 165 -1.37 6.84 -1.98
C GLY A 165 -2.57 7.70 -1.61
N ARG A 166 -3.34 7.32 -0.59
CA ARG A 166 -4.50 8.09 -0.09
C ARG A 166 -4.12 9.47 0.43
N TYR A 167 -2.97 9.59 1.10
CA TYR A 167 -2.49 10.89 1.54
C TYR A 167 -2.18 11.78 0.32
N LEU A 168 -1.48 11.24 -0.67
CA LEU A 168 -1.09 11.96 -1.89
C LEU A 168 -2.27 12.33 -2.78
N GLU A 169 -3.34 11.52 -2.78
CA GLU A 169 -4.59 11.84 -3.49
C GLU A 169 -5.27 13.09 -2.93
N ARG A 170 -5.08 13.40 -1.64
CA ARG A 170 -5.70 14.56 -0.97
C ARG A 170 -4.90 15.86 -1.09
N LEU A 171 -3.66 15.79 -1.59
CA LEU A 171 -2.81 16.96 -1.87
C LEU A 171 -3.19 17.62 -3.21
#